data_AF-E2AER0-F1
#
_entry.id   AF-E2AER0-F1
#
_cell.length_a   1.000
_cell.length_b   1.000
_cell.length_c   1.000
_cell.angle_alpha   90.00
_cell.angle_beta   90.00
_cell.angle_gamma   90.00
#
_symmetry.space_group_name_H-M   'P 1'
#
loop_
_entity.id
_entity.type
_entity.pdbx_description
1 polymer ?
#
loop_
_entity_poly.entity_id
_entity_poly.type
_entity_poly.pdbx_seq_one_letter_code
_entity_poly.pdbx_strand_id
1 'polypeptide(L)'
;QKYIRQGRIYLLWRTYKIKEYIGVTRCFKCQGYGHTAKTCNSPDQICEICGGKDHLKKDCGQKDKVQCINCTRSRRKDSKHNTKSKDCP
;
A
#
# COMPACT_ATOMS: atom_id res chain seq x y z
N GLN A 1 16.16 -18.35 9.22
CA GLN A 1 14.79 -17.98 9.65
C GLN A 1 13.92 -19.23 9.97
N LYS A 2 14.23 -19.98 11.04
CA LYS A 2 13.52 -21.24 11.39
C LYS A 2 12.02 -21.02 11.68
N TYR A 3 11.69 -19.98 12.44
CA TYR A 3 10.32 -19.69 12.89
C TYR A 3 9.40 -19.14 11.79
N ILE A 4 9.94 -18.39 10.82
CA ILE A 4 9.17 -17.90 9.67
C ILE A 4 8.72 -19.07 8.80
N ARG A 5 9.59 -20.07 8.58
CA ARG A 5 9.24 -21.28 7.80
C ARG A 5 8.19 -22.15 8.48
N GLN A 6 8.18 -22.19 9.81
CA GLN A 6 7.15 -22.89 10.60
C GLN A 6 5.80 -22.14 10.59
N GLY A 7 5.78 -20.83 10.33
CA GLY A 7 4.57 -20.00 10.22
C GLY A 7 3.81 -19.78 11.52
N ARG A 8 4.21 -20.44 12.61
CA ARG A 8 3.61 -20.32 13.95
C ARG A 8 4.67 -20.45 15.04
N ILE A 9 4.47 -19.73 16.13
CA ILE A 9 5.16 -19.97 17.40
C ILE A 9 4.18 -20.43 18.46
N TYR A 10 4.65 -21.35 19.29
CA TYR A 10 3.95 -21.86 20.45
C TYR A 10 4.64 -21.28 21.68
N LEU A 11 3.91 -20.45 22.43
CA LEU A 11 4.36 -19.84 23.68
C LEU A 11 3.43 -20.36 24.78
N LEU A 12 3.92 -21.32 25.56
CA LEU A 12 3.10 -22.07 26.52
C LEU A 12 1.88 -22.68 25.80
N TRP A 13 0.69 -22.40 26.32
CA TRP A 13 -0.61 -22.82 25.78
C TRP A 13 -1.14 -21.91 24.65
N ARG A 14 -0.37 -20.91 24.20
CA ARG A 14 -0.80 -19.95 23.17
C ARG A 14 -0.07 -20.18 21.86
N THR A 15 -0.80 -20.05 20.75
CA THR A 15 -0.24 -20.14 19.40
C THR A 15 -0.38 -18.80 18.69
N TYR A 16 0.72 -18.31 18.12
CA TYR A 16 0.75 -17.06 17.34
C TYR A 16 1.18 -17.34 15.92
N LYS A 17 0.48 -16.76 14.93
CA LYS A 17 0.90 -16.80 13.53
C LYS A 17 2.09 -15.85 13.34
N ILE A 18 3.18 -16.36 12.78
CA ILE A 18 4.33 -15.55 12.38
C ILE A 18 4.34 -15.38 10.88
N LYS A 19 4.63 -14.17 10.46
CA LYS A 19 4.97 -13.82 9.08
C LYS A 19 6.19 -12.91 9.11
N GLU A 20 6.92 -12.91 8.01
CA GLU A 20 7.97 -11.92 7.81
C GLU A 20 7.36 -10.50 7.83
N TYR A 21 8.01 -9.58 8.54
CA TYR A 21 7.61 -8.19 8.55
C TYR A 21 8.37 -7.45 7.44
N ILE A 22 7.69 -7.24 6.31
CA ILE A 22 8.20 -6.42 5.21
C ILE A 22 7.47 -5.07 5.28
N GLY A 23 8.06 -4.13 6.01
CA GLY A 23 7.55 -2.77 6.17
C GLY A 23 7.99 -1.86 5.03
N VAL A 24 7.37 -1.96 3.85
CA VAL A 24 7.65 -1.01 2.76
C VAL A 24 7.04 0.35 3.09
N THR A 25 7.89 1.37 3.24
CA THR A 25 7.42 2.73 3.52
C THR A 25 6.71 3.28 2.28
N ARG A 26 5.43 3.65 2.43
CA ARG A 26 4.64 4.29 1.39
C ARG A 26 4.38 5.75 1.74
N CYS A 27 4.64 6.63 0.78
CA CYS A 27 4.39 8.05 0.90
C CYS A 27 2.89 8.34 0.87
N PHE A 28 2.34 8.97 1.92
CA PHE A 28 0.93 9.35 1.95
C PHE A 28 0.59 10.54 1.03
N LYS A 29 1.60 11.22 0.46
CA LYS A 29 1.40 12.31 -0.51
C LYS A 29 1.27 11.79 -1.94
N CYS A 30 2.30 11.13 -2.46
CA CYS A 30 2.31 10.69 -3.86
C CYS A 30 1.95 9.21 -4.06
N GLN A 31 1.70 8.48 -2.97
CA GLN A 31 1.51 7.03 -2.88
C GLN A 31 2.70 6.15 -3.31
N GLY A 32 3.83 6.74 -3.72
CA GLY A 32 5.04 6.00 -4.07
C GLY A 32 5.74 5.36 -2.86
N TYR A 33 6.64 4.41 -3.11
CA TYR A 33 7.38 3.70 -2.07
C TYR A 33 8.76 4.33 -1.80
N GLY A 34 9.37 3.95 -0.67
CA GLY A 34 10.75 4.30 -0.31
C GLY A 34 10.93 5.65 0.38
N HIS A 35 9.87 6.41 0.61
CA HIS A 35 9.94 7.71 1.28
C HIS A 35 8.62 8.06 1.99
N THR A 36 8.69 9.01 2.93
CA THR A 36 7.52 9.50 3.65
C THR A 36 6.97 10.78 3.02
N ALA A 37 5.76 11.20 3.42
CA ALA A 37 5.20 12.47 2.96
C ALA A 37 6.07 13.69 3.31
N LYS A 38 6.83 13.64 4.42
CA LYS A 38 7.73 14.72 4.85
C LYS A 38 8.90 14.93 3.91
N THR A 39 9.37 13.88 3.24
CA THR A 39 10.51 13.89 2.33
C THR A 39 10.08 13.75 0.87
N CYS A 40 8.81 14.04 0.56
CA CYS A 40 8.24 13.84 -0.76
C CYS A 40 8.42 15.11 -1.62
N ASN A 41 9.07 14.93 -2.77
CA ASN A 41 9.30 16.01 -3.74
C ASN A 41 8.17 16.14 -4.79
N SER A 42 7.14 15.28 -4.73
CA SER A 42 6.00 15.38 -5.65
C SER A 42 5.26 16.69 -5.40
N PRO A 43 4.91 17.46 -6.44
CA PRO A 43 4.05 18.64 -6.27
C PRO A 43 2.64 18.23 -5.84
N ASP A 44 2.15 17.13 -6.41
CA ASP A 44 0.75 16.71 -6.30
C ASP A 44 0.49 15.84 -5.06
N GLN A 45 -0.69 16.04 -4.45
CA GLN A 45 -1.32 15.13 -3.50
C GLN A 45 -2.16 14.11 -4.27
N ILE A 46 -1.92 12.82 -4.08
CA ILE A 46 -2.56 11.77 -4.88
C ILE A 46 -3.52 10.95 -4.02
N CYS A 47 -4.77 10.85 -4.48
CA CYS A 47 -5.80 10.04 -3.86
C CYS A 47 -5.42 8.54 -3.85
N GLU A 48 -5.48 7.91 -2.68
CA GLU A 48 -5.12 6.49 -2.52
C GLU A 48 -6.08 5.52 -3.21
N ILE A 49 -7.29 5.97 -3.56
CA ILE A 49 -8.38 5.17 -4.16
C ILE A 49 -8.33 5.23 -5.68
N CYS A 50 -8.36 6.43 -6.26
CA CYS A 50 -8.55 6.62 -7.70
C CYS A 50 -7.34 7.23 -8.42
N GLY A 51 -6.28 7.61 -7.68
CA GLY A 51 -5.09 8.24 -8.28
C GLY A 51 -5.27 9.70 -8.73
N GLY A 52 -6.41 10.33 -8.42
CA GLY A 52 -6.66 11.75 -8.70
C GLY A 52 -5.75 12.69 -7.90
N LYS A 53 -5.49 13.89 -8.42
CA LYS A 53 -4.50 14.86 -7.88
C LYS A 53 -5.08 15.96 -6.97
N ASP A 54 -6.40 16.02 -6.87
CA ASP A 54 -7.12 17.19 -6.36
C ASP A 54 -7.85 16.93 -5.03
N HIS A 55 -7.74 15.72 -4.49
CA HIS A 55 -8.45 15.35 -3.28
C HIS A 55 -7.76 14.25 -2.48
N LEU A 56 -8.10 14.20 -1.19
CA LEU A 56 -7.74 13.10 -0.31
C LEU A 56 -8.76 11.97 -0.42
N LYS A 57 -8.40 10.80 0.09
CA LYS A 57 -9.30 9.64 0.19
C LYS A 57 -10.70 9.99 0.73
N LYS A 58 -10.75 10.88 1.73
CA LYS A 58 -11.98 11.26 2.44
C LYS A 58 -13.00 11.92 1.50
N ASP A 59 -12.49 12.66 0.51
CA ASP A 59 -13.28 13.48 -0.41
C ASP A 59 -13.37 12.83 -1.80
N CYS A 60 -12.96 11.55 -1.92
CA CYS A 60 -13.00 10.82 -3.16
C CYS A 60 -14.44 10.46 -3.54
N GLY A 61 -15.01 11.20 -4.50
CA GLY A 61 -16.31 10.89 -5.11
C GLY A 61 -16.29 9.66 -6.04
N GLN A 62 -15.13 9.15 -6.41
CA GLN A 62 -14.95 8.02 -7.34
C GLN A 62 -14.66 6.71 -6.61
N LYS A 63 -15.50 6.32 -5.65
CA LYS A 63 -15.27 5.10 -4.83
C LYS A 63 -15.37 3.81 -5.64
N ASP A 64 -16.19 3.80 -6.70
CA ASP A 64 -16.38 2.62 -7.57
C ASP A 64 -15.33 2.54 -8.68
N LYS A 65 -14.66 3.65 -9.01
CA LYS A 65 -13.60 3.70 -10.04
C LYS A 65 -12.21 3.68 -9.37
N VAL A 66 -11.94 2.60 -8.68
CA VAL A 66 -10.68 2.40 -7.97
C VAL A 66 -9.55 2.18 -8.98
N GLN A 67 -8.47 2.95 -8.83
CA GLN A 67 -7.30 2.91 -9.69
C GLN A 67 -6.03 3.15 -8.87
N CYS A 68 -5.08 2.22 -8.94
CA CYS A 68 -3.82 2.29 -8.23
C CYS A 68 -2.81 3.11 -9.04
N ILE A 69 -2.47 4.30 -8.54
CA ILE A 69 -1.50 5.17 -9.22
C ILE A 69 -0.13 4.51 -9.41
N ASN A 70 0.32 3.64 -8.49
CA ASN A 70 1.62 2.97 -8.61
C ASN A 70 1.62 1.94 -9.73
N CYS A 71 0.55 1.15 -9.84
CA CYS A 71 0.37 0.17 -10.91
C CYS A 71 0.18 0.85 -12.27
N THR A 72 -0.55 1.97 -12.30
CA THR A 72 -0.70 2.81 -13.50
C THR A 72 0.65 3.39 -13.95
N ARG A 73 1.44 3.98 -13.04
CA ARG A 73 2.79 4.51 -13.33
C ARG A 73 3.73 3.41 -13.84
N SER A 74 3.63 2.21 -13.27
CA SER A 74 4.43 1.04 -13.64
C SER A 74 3.87 0.29 -14.85
N ARG A 75 2.81 0.80 -15.50
CA ARG A 75 2.14 0.20 -16.67
C ARG A 75 1.76 -1.27 -16.48
N ARG A 76 1.26 -1.63 -15.29
CA ARG A 76 0.74 -2.98 -15.02
C ARG A 76 -0.66 -3.16 -15.60
N LYS A 77 -0.98 -4.39 -16.02
CA LYS A 77 -2.30 -4.76 -16.54
C LYS A 77 -3.40 -4.67 -15.48
N ASP A 78 -3.08 -5.07 -14.26
CA ASP A 78 -3.97 -4.92 -13.11
C ASP A 78 -3.66 -3.64 -12.35
N SER A 79 -4.45 -2.61 -12.61
CA SER A 79 -4.44 -1.34 -11.86
C SER A 79 -5.77 -1.04 -11.18
N LYS A 80 -6.78 -1.92 -11.29
CA LYS A 80 -8.16 -1.69 -10.82
C LYS A 80 -8.32 -2.02 -9.34
N HIS A 81 -7.43 -1.50 -8.52
CA HIS A 81 -7.40 -1.68 -7.08
C HIS A 81 -6.84 -0.43 -6.42
N ASN A 82 -6.99 -0.27 -5.10
CA ASN A 82 -6.44 0.91 -4.41
C ASN A 82 -4.96 0.68 -4.06
N THR A 83 -4.22 1.72 -3.75
CA THR A 83 -2.78 1.63 -3.42
C THR A 83 -2.45 0.81 -2.16
N LYS A 84 -3.45 0.40 -1.35
CA LYS A 84 -3.30 -0.49 -0.19
C LYS A 84 -3.62 -1.97 -0.51
N SER A 85 -4.03 -2.29 -1.73
CA SER A 85 -4.41 -3.67 -2.08
C SER A 85 -3.22 -4.62 -1.98
N LYS A 86 -3.51 -5.89 -1.68
CA LYS A 86 -2.51 -6.97 -1.72
C LYS A 86 -2.03 -7.27 -3.13
N ASP A 87 -2.81 -6.86 -4.13
CA ASP A 87 -2.48 -6.98 -5.56
C ASP A 87 -1.48 -5.90 -6.00
N CYS A 88 -1.30 -4.87 -5.16
CA CYS A 88 -0.27 -3.86 -5.38
C CYS A 88 1.10 -4.45 -5.00
N PRO A 89 2.12 -4.29 -5.86
CA PRO A 89 3.48 -4.76 -5.57
C PRO A 89 4.10 -4.12 -4.33
#